data_AF-A0A7S3H4L2-F1
#
_entry.id   AF-A0A7S3H4L2-F1
#
_cell.length_a   1.000
_cell.length_b   1.000
_cell.length_c   1.000
_cell.angle_alpha   90.00
_cell.angle_beta   90.00
_cell.angle_gamma   90.00
#
_symmetry.space_group_name_H-M   'P 1'
#
loop_
_entity.id
_entity.type
_entity.pdbx_description
1 polymer ?
#
loop_
_entity_poly.entity_id
_entity_poly.type
_entity_poly.pdbx_seq_one_letter_code
_entity_poly.pdbx_strand_id
1 'polypeptide(L)'
;TAINTKRLFVRFISHEVRTPLNAVSMAGDLMRDQLLEAMKKMHKEESKAQRRSGASNNTALESTIGETLELCEEILSNTKNAVEVLDDLLNYDKIEVGGLTLTLTYVAMESLLENVLKPFRGPAKQKNVTIVVQ
;
A
#
# COMPACT_ATOMS: atom_id res chain seq x y z
N THR A 1 -19.20 28.21 -2.35
CA THR A 1 -19.19 28.48 -0.89
C THR A 1 -18.34 27.43 -0.20
N ALA A 2 -17.64 27.80 0.89
CA ALA A 2 -16.73 26.92 1.63
C ALA A 2 -17.34 25.55 2.00
N ILE A 3 -18.64 25.52 2.30
CA ILE A 3 -19.40 24.30 2.63
C ILE A 3 -19.42 23.28 1.47
N ASN A 4 -19.58 23.74 0.23
CA ASN A 4 -19.57 22.84 -0.93
C ASN A 4 -18.16 22.27 -1.18
N THR A 5 -17.13 23.09 -0.98
CA THR A 5 -15.73 22.63 -1.06
C THR A 5 -15.45 21.56 0.00
N LYS A 6 -15.91 21.74 1.24
CA LYS A 6 -15.77 20.76 2.32
C LYS A 6 -16.47 19.43 2.01
N ARG A 7 -17.69 19.48 1.48
CA ARG A 7 -18.42 18.28 1.03
C ARG A 7 -17.71 17.55 -0.11
N LEU A 8 -17.18 18.29 -1.07
CA LEU A 8 -16.40 17.73 -2.18
C LEU A 8 -15.10 17.07 -1.68
N PHE A 9 -14.41 17.69 -0.73
CA PHE A 9 -13.20 17.15 -0.12
C PHE A 9 -13.45 15.84 0.61
N VAL A 10 -14.44 15.79 1.52
CA VAL A 10 -14.80 14.55 2.24
C VAL A 10 -15.21 13.45 1.26
N ARG A 11 -15.98 13.79 0.22
CA ARG A 11 -16.33 12.83 -0.84
C ARG A 11 -15.08 12.29 -1.54
N PHE A 12 -14.14 13.16 -1.89
CA PHE A 12 -12.90 12.79 -2.56
C PHE A 12 -12.05 11.85 -1.69
N ILE A 13 -11.76 12.24 -0.44
CA ILE A 13 -11.03 11.39 0.52
C ILE A 13 -11.71 10.04 0.70
N SER A 14 -13.03 10.01 0.80
CA SER A 14 -13.77 8.74 0.91
C SER A 14 -13.58 7.82 -0.31
N HIS A 15 -13.45 8.38 -1.51
CA HIS A 15 -13.15 7.60 -2.72
C HIS A 15 -11.68 7.14 -2.75
N GLU A 16 -10.75 8.01 -2.36
CA GLU A 16 -9.32 7.69 -2.34
C GLU A 16 -8.95 6.67 -1.27
N VAL A 17 -9.66 6.63 -0.12
CA VAL A 17 -9.49 5.59 0.91
C VAL A 17 -10.16 4.27 0.49
N ARG A 18 -11.31 4.33 -0.19
CA ARG A 18 -12.05 3.13 -0.60
C ARG A 18 -11.26 2.26 -1.57
N THR A 19 -10.61 2.86 -2.56
CA THR A 19 -9.86 2.13 -3.59
C THR A 19 -8.78 1.19 -3.02
N PRO A 20 -7.81 1.66 -2.21
CA PRO A 20 -6.81 0.78 -1.60
C PRO A 20 -7.42 -0.22 -0.63
N LEU A 21 -8.45 0.14 0.15
CA LEU A 21 -9.10 -0.81 1.07
C LEU A 21 -9.87 -1.92 0.34
N ASN A 22 -10.46 -1.62 -0.81
CA ASN A 22 -11.08 -2.62 -1.66
C ASN A 22 -10.03 -3.59 -2.23
N ALA A 23 -8.85 -3.11 -2.62
CA ALA A 23 -7.74 -3.95 -3.05
C ALA A 23 -7.26 -4.85 -1.91
N VAL A 24 -7.11 -4.33 -0.69
CA VAL A 24 -6.78 -5.12 0.51
C VAL A 24 -7.81 -6.23 0.75
N SER A 25 -9.10 -5.90 0.67
CA SER A 25 -10.17 -6.88 0.89
C SER A 25 -10.12 -8.01 -0.16
N MET A 26 -9.93 -7.65 -1.43
CA MET A 26 -9.80 -8.62 -2.52
C MET A 26 -8.56 -9.50 -2.37
N ALA A 27 -7.39 -8.91 -2.09
CA ALA A 27 -6.16 -9.64 -1.86
C ALA A 27 -6.27 -10.57 -0.63
N GLY A 28 -6.96 -10.13 0.43
CA GLY A 28 -7.26 -10.94 1.61
C GLY A 28 -8.17 -12.13 1.31
N ASP A 29 -9.23 -11.93 0.51
CA ASP A 29 -10.11 -13.02 0.08
C ASP A 29 -9.36 -14.05 -0.79
N LEU A 30 -8.55 -13.58 -1.75
CA LEU A 30 -7.70 -14.45 -2.59
C LEU A 30 -6.71 -15.25 -1.74
N MET A 31 -6.03 -14.58 -0.81
CA MET A 31 -5.07 -15.19 0.10
C MET A 31 -5.74 -16.28 0.94
N ARG A 32 -6.91 -16.00 1.51
CA ARG A 32 -7.70 -16.98 2.27
C ARG A 32 -8.04 -18.21 1.42
N ASP A 33 -8.53 -17.98 0.20
CA ASP A 33 -8.96 -19.06 -0.69
C ASP A 33 -7.78 -19.93 -1.14
N GLN A 34 -6.62 -19.33 -1.44
CA GLN A 34 -5.37 -20.04 -1.74
C GLN A 34 -4.91 -20.92 -0.56
N LEU A 35 -4.89 -20.38 0.65
CA LEU A 35 -4.53 -21.11 1.87
C LEU A 35 -5.50 -22.26 2.16
N LEU A 36 -6.82 -22.06 1.98
CA LEU A 36 -7.81 -23.12 2.14
C LEU A 36 -7.63 -24.25 1.13
N GLU A 37 -7.36 -23.93 -0.13
CA GLU A 37 -7.08 -24.95 -1.16
C GLU A 37 -5.77 -25.69 -0.90
N ALA A 38 -4.73 -25.01 -0.42
CA ALA A 38 -3.49 -25.64 -0.01
C ALA A 38 -3.71 -26.63 1.16
N MET A 39 -4.49 -26.23 2.18
CA MET A 39 -4.83 -27.10 3.31
C MET A 39 -5.64 -28.34 2.89
N LYS A 40 -6.61 -28.20 1.98
CA LYS A 40 -7.39 -29.33 1.45
C LYS A 40 -6.51 -30.31 0.66
N LYS A 41 -5.54 -29.81 -0.12
CA LYS A 41 -4.59 -30.65 -0.87
C LYS A 41 -3.74 -31.49 0.08
N MET A 42 -3.22 -30.91 1.16
CA MET A 42 -2.47 -31.64 2.18
C MET A 42 -3.30 -32.76 2.84
N HIS A 43 -4.54 -32.47 3.27
CA HIS A 43 -5.43 -33.47 3.91
C HIS A 43 -5.84 -34.63 2.99
N LYS A 44 -6.07 -34.36 1.69
CA LYS A 44 -6.40 -35.41 0.71
C LYS A 44 -5.21 -36.33 0.39
N GLU A 45 -3.99 -35.85 0.59
CA GLU A 45 -2.76 -36.59 0.28
C GLU A 45 -2.29 -37.45 1.46
N GLU A 46 -2.51 -37.04 2.72
CA GLU A 46 -2.30 -37.90 3.91
C GLU A 46 -3.11 -39.21 3.81
N SER A 47 -4.31 -39.14 3.22
CA SER A 47 -5.16 -40.32 2.97
C SER A 47 -4.64 -41.24 1.85
N LYS A 48 -3.66 -40.79 1.03
CA LYS A 48 -3.11 -41.52 -0.13
C LYS A 48 -1.63 -41.90 0.03
N ALA A 49 -0.97 -41.49 1.11
CA ALA A 49 0.49 -41.51 1.30
C ALA A 49 1.15 -42.91 1.48
N GLN A 50 0.42 -44.03 1.36
CA GLN A 50 1.06 -45.36 1.45
C GLN A 50 1.96 -45.68 0.22
N ARG A 51 1.84 -44.98 -0.92
CA ARG A 51 2.55 -45.35 -2.15
C ARG A 51 2.92 -44.16 -3.06
N ARG A 52 4.11 -43.58 -2.88
CA ARG A 52 5.08 -43.04 -3.89
C ARG A 52 5.73 -41.68 -3.54
N SER A 53 7.08 -41.71 -3.56
CA SER A 53 8.10 -40.67 -3.83
C SER A 53 7.74 -39.16 -3.72
N GLY A 54 8.27 -38.51 -2.68
CA GLY A 54 8.03 -37.11 -2.29
C GLY A 54 8.91 -36.02 -2.92
N ALA A 55 9.28 -36.11 -4.20
CA ALA A 55 10.11 -35.07 -4.86
C ALA A 55 9.29 -33.96 -5.59
N SER A 56 8.05 -34.24 -6.01
CA SER A 56 7.25 -33.30 -6.81
C SER A 56 6.49 -32.26 -5.98
N ASN A 57 6.41 -32.44 -4.65
CA ASN A 57 5.53 -31.65 -3.79
C ASN A 57 6.17 -30.33 -3.32
N ASN A 58 7.50 -30.25 -3.28
CA ASN A 58 8.18 -29.04 -2.80
C ASN A 58 7.93 -27.85 -3.73
N THR A 59 7.96 -28.07 -5.04
CA THR A 59 7.84 -27.02 -6.05
C THR A 59 6.44 -26.39 -6.09
N ALA A 60 5.39 -27.18 -5.87
CA ALA A 60 4.00 -26.67 -5.85
C ALA A 60 3.70 -25.87 -4.57
N LEU A 61 4.25 -26.31 -3.43
CA LEU A 61 4.12 -25.59 -2.16
C LEU A 61 4.93 -24.29 -2.17
N GLU A 62 6.15 -24.32 -2.70
CA GLU A 62 7.00 -23.13 -2.89
C GLU A 62 6.31 -22.08 -3.77
N SER A 63 5.66 -22.48 -4.86
CA SER A 63 4.87 -21.56 -5.71
C SER A 63 3.71 -20.92 -4.95
N THR A 64 2.96 -21.72 -4.16
CA THR A 64 1.80 -21.22 -3.40
C THR A 64 2.22 -20.22 -2.32
N ILE A 65 3.36 -20.47 -1.66
CA ILE A 65 3.93 -19.56 -0.67
C ILE A 65 4.38 -18.26 -1.34
N GLY A 66 5.00 -18.33 -2.53
CA GLY A 66 5.38 -17.15 -3.31
C GLY A 66 4.18 -16.27 -3.65
N GLU A 67 3.12 -16.86 -4.21
CA GLU A 67 1.86 -16.14 -4.53
C GLU A 67 1.22 -15.52 -3.28
N THR A 68 1.21 -16.24 -2.16
CA THR A 68 0.68 -15.76 -0.87
C THR A 68 1.50 -14.56 -0.34
N LEU A 69 2.82 -14.59 -0.54
CA LEU A 69 3.71 -13.51 -0.12
C LEU A 69 3.48 -12.25 -0.96
N GLU A 70 3.31 -12.38 -2.27
CA GLU A 70 2.96 -11.26 -3.16
C GLU A 70 1.63 -10.60 -2.74
N LEU A 71 0.61 -11.40 -2.41
CA LEU A 71 -0.66 -10.89 -1.88
C LEU A 71 -0.49 -10.15 -0.54
N CYS A 72 0.40 -10.63 0.33
CA CYS A 72 0.74 -9.94 1.59
C CYS A 72 1.41 -8.59 1.33
N GLU A 73 2.36 -8.51 0.39
CA GLU A 73 3.00 -7.26 0.00
C GLU A 73 1.98 -6.26 -0.59
N GLU A 74 1.04 -6.74 -1.40
CA GLU A 74 -0.05 -5.93 -1.94
C GLU A 74 -0.97 -5.38 -0.83
N ILE A 75 -1.35 -6.22 0.14
CA ILE A 75 -2.14 -5.79 1.31
C ILE A 75 -1.40 -4.72 2.10
N LEU A 76 -0.12 -4.92 2.38
CA LEU A 76 0.70 -3.97 3.15
C LEU A 76 0.84 -2.63 2.43
N SER A 77 1.14 -2.67 1.13
CA SER A 77 1.28 -1.48 0.30
C SER A 77 -0.02 -0.68 0.23
N ASN A 78 -1.15 -1.33 -0.06
CA ASN A 78 -2.44 -0.67 -0.13
C ASN A 78 -2.92 -0.14 1.23
N THR A 79 -2.66 -0.87 2.32
CA THR A 79 -2.96 -0.38 3.67
C THR A 79 -2.17 0.89 3.98
N LYS A 80 -0.89 0.93 3.63
CA LYS A 80 -0.05 2.12 3.80
C LYS A 80 -0.59 3.32 3.00
N ASN A 81 -0.97 3.11 1.74
CA ASN A 81 -1.57 4.15 0.90
C ASN A 81 -2.86 4.70 1.52
N ALA A 82 -3.73 3.83 2.05
CA ALA A 82 -4.95 4.25 2.73
C ALA A 82 -4.67 5.09 3.99
N VAL A 83 -3.65 4.72 4.76
CA VAL A 83 -3.21 5.48 5.95
C VAL A 83 -2.68 6.86 5.56
N GLU A 84 -1.88 6.98 4.49
CA GLU A 84 -1.38 8.27 4.01
C GLU A 84 -2.53 9.23 3.65
N VAL A 85 -3.59 8.72 2.98
CA VAL A 85 -4.79 9.52 2.68
C VAL A 85 -5.54 9.95 3.95
N LEU A 86 -5.57 9.11 4.97
CA LEU A 86 -6.17 9.46 6.27
C LEU A 86 -5.32 10.50 7.04
N ASP A 87 -4.00 10.41 6.95
CA ASP A 87 -3.10 11.42 7.53
C ASP A 87 -3.31 12.79 6.89
N ASP A 88 -3.54 12.84 5.57
CA ASP A 88 -3.91 14.08 4.87
C ASP A 88 -5.24 14.66 5.37
N LEU A 89 -6.23 13.82 5.66
CA LEU A 89 -7.49 14.24 6.26
C LEU A 89 -7.29 14.82 7.67
N LEU A 90 -6.43 14.20 8.49
CA LEU A 90 -6.11 14.70 9.84
C LEU A 90 -5.34 16.03 9.76
N ASN A 91 -4.43 16.18 8.81
CA ASN A 91 -3.70 17.42 8.59
C ASN A 91 -4.64 18.55 8.15
N TYR A 92 -5.61 18.25 7.30
CA TYR A 92 -6.66 19.20 6.96
C TYR A 92 -7.48 19.64 8.19
N ASP A 93 -7.89 18.71 9.05
CA ASP A 93 -8.65 19.02 10.28
C ASP A 93 -7.85 19.93 11.23
N LYS A 94 -6.56 19.65 11.41
CA LYS A 94 -5.65 20.52 12.19
C LYS A 94 -5.58 21.95 11.64
N ILE A 95 -5.62 22.11 10.32
CA ILE A 95 -5.64 23.43 9.68
C ILE A 95 -6.99 24.11 9.92
N GLU A 96 -8.11 23.40 9.77
CA GLU A 96 -9.46 23.97 9.91
C GLU A 96 -9.73 24.46 11.35
N VAL A 97 -9.31 23.70 12.36
CA VAL A 97 -9.50 24.03 13.78
C VAL A 97 -8.49 25.08 14.26
N GLY A 98 -7.53 25.48 13.42
CA GLY A 98 -6.46 26.41 13.77
C GLY A 98 -5.42 25.80 14.72
N GLY A 99 -5.37 24.47 14.83
CA GLY A 99 -4.43 23.72 15.67
C GLY A 99 -3.03 23.62 15.08
N LEU A 100 -2.82 24.05 13.82
CA LEU A 100 -1.50 24.09 13.20
C LEU A 100 -0.66 25.22 13.81
N THR A 101 0.28 24.87 14.69
CA THR A 101 1.24 25.83 15.26
C THR A 101 2.50 25.88 14.40
N LEU A 102 2.81 27.04 13.84
CA LEU A 102 4.04 27.26 13.08
C LEU A 102 5.16 27.71 14.02
N THR A 103 6.32 27.05 13.94
CA THR A 103 7.51 27.44 14.69
C THR A 103 8.55 28.03 13.76
N LEU A 104 9.03 29.23 14.09
CA LEU A 104 10.10 29.87 13.34
C LEU A 104 11.43 29.20 13.69
N THR A 105 12.07 28.57 12.71
CA THR A 105 13.36 27.90 12.88
C THR A 105 14.29 28.21 11.71
N TYR A 106 15.60 28.14 11.95
CA TYR A 106 16.57 28.22 10.86
C TYR A 106 16.60 26.90 10.11
N VAL A 107 16.39 26.95 8.80
CA VAL A 107 16.38 25.78 7.92
C VAL A 107 17.46 25.95 6.87
N ALA A 108 18.30 24.93 6.69
CA ALA A 108 19.30 24.93 5.63
C ALA A 108 18.59 24.67 4.29
N MET A 109 18.45 25.72 3.47
CA MET A 109 17.72 25.66 2.20
C MET A 109 18.27 24.58 1.26
N GLU A 110 19.60 24.40 1.22
CA GLU A 110 20.24 23.37 0.40
C GLU A 110 19.80 21.95 0.80
N SER A 111 19.78 21.65 2.10
CA SER A 111 19.33 20.35 2.61
C SER A 111 17.83 20.15 2.40
N LEU A 112 17.03 21.20 2.56
CA LEU A 112 15.59 21.14 2.33
C LEU A 112 15.30 20.82 0.86
N LEU A 113 15.96 21.52 -0.06
CA LEU A 113 15.82 21.30 -1.49
C LEU A 113 16.27 19.90 -1.88
N GLU A 114 17.38 19.39 -1.34
CA GLU A 114 17.80 18.02 -1.61
C GLU A 114 16.76 16.99 -1.13
N ASN A 115 16.21 17.17 0.06
CA ASN A 115 15.17 16.31 0.61
C ASN A 115 13.89 16.33 -0.24
N VAL A 116 13.51 17.51 -0.74
CA VAL A 116 12.35 17.66 -1.61
C VAL A 116 12.60 17.04 -2.98
N LEU A 117 13.80 17.15 -3.55
CA LEU A 117 14.11 16.65 -4.89
C LEU A 117 14.32 15.13 -4.95
N LYS A 118 14.79 14.51 -3.86
CA LYS A 118 15.17 13.10 -3.81
C LYS A 118 14.07 12.14 -4.30
N PRO A 119 12.79 12.27 -3.88
CA PRO A 119 11.69 11.43 -4.38
C PRO A 119 11.41 11.62 -5.88
N PHE A 120 11.68 12.80 -6.44
CA PHE A 120 11.35 13.12 -7.83
C PHE A 120 12.46 12.75 -8.83
N ARG A 121 13.70 12.55 -8.38
CA ARG A 121 14.84 12.18 -9.27
C ARG A 121 14.56 10.89 -10.07
N GLY A 122 13.94 9.89 -9.43
CA GLY A 122 13.57 8.62 -10.07
C GLY A 122 12.53 8.80 -11.20
N PRO A 123 11.33 9.31 -10.88
CA PRO A 123 10.29 9.59 -11.88
C PRO A 123 10.74 10.54 -12.99
N ALA A 124 11.54 11.56 -12.67
CA ALA A 124 12.07 12.51 -13.65
C ALA A 124 12.98 11.83 -14.67
N LYS A 125 13.87 10.92 -14.22
CA LYS A 125 14.71 10.12 -15.10
C LYS A 125 13.90 9.20 -16.01
N GLN A 126 12.85 8.56 -15.47
CA GLN A 126 11.98 7.67 -16.25
C GLN A 126 11.18 8.43 -17.33
N LYS A 127 10.79 9.68 -17.04
CA LYS A 127 10.01 10.52 -17.95
C LYS A 127 10.86 11.48 -18.80
N ASN A 128 12.19 11.37 -18.76
CA ASN A 128 13.13 12.31 -19.41
C ASN A 128 12.85 13.79 -19.10
N VAL A 129 12.47 14.07 -17.85
CA VAL A 129 12.23 15.44 -17.35
C VAL A 129 13.46 15.92 -16.60
N THR A 130 13.92 17.13 -16.89
CA THR A 130 15.01 17.78 -16.17
C THR A 130 14.44 18.66 -15.07
N ILE A 131 14.89 18.46 -13.82
CA ILE A 131 14.51 19.32 -12.69
C ILE A 131 15.63 20.35 -12.48
N VAL A 132 15.27 21.63 -12.49
CA VAL A 132 16.20 22.75 -12.28
C VAL A 132 15.78 23.49 -11.02
N VAL A 133 16.75 23.78 -10.16
CA VAL A 133 16.58 24.65 -8.98
C VAL A 133 17.12 26.02 -9.37
N GLN A 134 16.30 27.07 -9.22
CA GLN A 134 16.69 28.47 -9.44
C GLN A 134 17.14 29.13 -8.15
#